data_AF-D5E516-F1
#
_entry.id   AF-D5E516-F1
#
_cell.length_a   1.000
_cell.length_b   1.000
_cell.length_c   1.000
_cell.angle_alpha   90.00
_cell.angle_beta   90.00
_cell.angle_gamma   90.00
#
_symmetry.space_group_name_H-M   'P 1'
#
loop_
_entity.id
_entity.type
_entity.pdbx_description
1 polymer ?
#
loop_
_entity_poly.entity_id
_entity_poly.type
_entity_poly.pdbx_seq_one_letter_code
_entity_poly.pdbx_strand_id
1 'polypeptide(L)'
;MTNQQLDDKSRKRHINLLISVYNLEQEIVEKMSDEELISELNNQQDEAINNSKNPNKFWIINGLPKPKNFKTSTSTKAGWIIFIVFIIMLFVVGLTFLLLAFSKHNII
;
A
#
# COMPACT_ATOMS: atom_id res chain seq x y z
N MET A 1 3.64 -2.22 26.12
CA MET A 1 4.79 -1.39 25.71
C MET A 1 6.04 -2.13 26.14
N THR A 2 6.70 -2.79 25.19
CA THR A 2 7.95 -3.53 25.42
C THR A 2 9.11 -2.56 25.20
N ASN A 3 9.80 -2.16 26.27
CA ASN A 3 11.06 -1.42 26.18
C ASN A 3 12.07 -2.31 25.45
N GLN A 4 12.31 -2.06 24.16
CA GLN A 4 13.36 -2.74 23.42
C GLN A 4 14.65 -1.91 23.55
N GLN A 5 15.43 -2.21 24.59
CA GLN A 5 16.80 -1.69 24.69
C GLN A 5 17.69 -2.39 23.65
N LEU A 6 18.41 -1.58 22.87
CA LEU A 6 19.40 -2.07 21.91
C LEU A 6 20.74 -2.30 22.60
N ASP A 7 21.43 -3.38 22.24
CA ASP A 7 22.84 -3.57 22.59
C ASP A 7 23.71 -2.46 21.95
N ASP A 8 24.79 -2.04 22.62
CA ASP A 8 25.65 -0.92 22.20
C ASP A 8 26.21 -1.11 20.77
N LYS A 9 26.51 -2.37 20.40
CA LYS A 9 26.96 -2.71 19.05
C LYS A 9 25.85 -2.52 18.01
N SER A 10 24.62 -2.88 18.37
CA SER A 10 23.45 -2.77 17.49
C SER A 10 23.03 -1.31 17.31
N ARG A 11 23.06 -0.53 18.40
CA ARG A 11 22.81 0.92 18.37
C ARG A 11 23.80 1.64 17.45
N LYS A 12 25.10 1.40 17.60
CA LYS A 12 26.14 1.97 16.72
C LYS A 12 25.94 1.60 15.25
N ARG A 13 25.53 0.37 14.98
CA ARG A 13 25.24 -0.07 13.61
C ARG A 13 24.03 0.67 13.03
N HIS A 14 22.95 0.84 13.78
CA HIS A 14 21.76 1.56 13.33
C HIS A 14 22.05 3.04 13.08
N ILE A 15 22.79 3.69 13.98
CA ILE A 15 23.26 5.07 13.81
C ILE A 15 24.08 5.21 12.53
N ASN A 16 25.05 4.31 12.32
CA ASN A 16 25.88 4.36 11.12
C ASN A 16 25.05 4.14 9.83
N LEU A 17 24.05 3.27 9.85
CA LEU A 17 23.17 3.06 8.69
C LEU A 17 22.32 4.30 8.39
N LEU A 18 21.74 4.94 9.41
CA LEU A 18 20.95 6.16 9.24
C LEU A 18 21.79 7.33 8.70
N ILE A 19 23.02 7.47 9.17
CA ILE A 19 23.93 8.53 8.72
C ILE A 19 24.48 8.22 7.32
N SER A 20 25.07 7.04 7.11
CA SER A 20 25.81 6.74 5.88
C SER A 20 24.93 6.37 4.69
N VAL A 21 23.81 5.66 4.92
CA VAL A 21 22.93 5.17 3.83
C VAL A 21 21.81 6.16 3.56
N TYR A 22 21.25 6.78 4.62
CA TYR A 22 20.09 7.65 4.51
C TYR A 22 20.40 9.14 4.67
N ASN A 23 21.68 9.52 4.89
CA ASN A 23 22.14 10.90 5.02
C ASN A 23 21.38 11.73 6.07
N LEU A 24 20.94 11.11 7.17
CA LEU A 24 20.39 11.88 8.31
C LEU A 24 21.50 12.61 9.06
N GLU A 25 21.16 13.76 9.64
CA GLU A 25 22.08 14.56 10.45
C GLU A 25 22.51 13.80 11.70
N GLN A 26 23.82 13.57 11.83
CA GLN A 26 24.44 12.84 12.94
C GLN A 26 24.01 13.37 14.31
N GLU A 27 23.89 14.70 14.45
CA GLU A 27 23.51 15.34 15.71
C GLU A 27 22.09 14.95 16.18
N ILE A 28 21.18 14.69 15.23
CA ILE A 28 19.79 14.32 15.55
C ILE A 28 19.72 12.83 15.87
N VAL A 29 20.40 12.00 15.08
CA VAL A 29 20.39 10.53 15.20
C VAL A 29 21.04 10.05 16.50
N GLU A 30 22.10 10.72 16.97
CA GLU A 30 22.76 10.36 18.23
C GLU A 30 21.93 10.68 19.48
N LYS A 31 21.05 11.69 19.41
CA LYS A 31 20.15 12.10 20.49
C LYS A 31 18.89 11.23 20.59
N MET A 32 18.59 10.41 19.58
CA MET A 32 17.41 9.55 19.57
C MET A 32 17.52 8.41 20.60
N SER A 33 16.39 8.09 21.21
CA SER A 33 16.22 6.88 22.03
C SER A 33 16.32 5.62 21.16
N ASP A 34 16.54 4.47 21.81
CA ASP A 34 16.63 3.17 21.11
C ASP A 34 15.37 2.87 20.29
N GLU A 35 14.19 3.22 20.81
CA GLU A 35 12.90 3.00 20.16
C GLU A 35 12.71 3.93 18.94
N GLU A 36 13.13 5.20 19.06
CA GLU A 36 13.12 6.17 17.96
C GLU A 36 14.09 5.75 16.85
N LEU A 37 15.27 5.26 17.20
CA LEU A 37 16.26 4.72 16.26
C LEU A 37 15.71 3.56 15.42
N ILE A 38 14.98 2.62 16.05
CA ILE A 38 14.37 1.49 15.36
C ILE A 38 13.24 1.96 14.45
N SER A 39 12.36 2.82 14.95
CA SER A 39 11.22 3.31 14.18
C SER A 39 11.65 4.15 12.98
N GLU A 40 12.64 5.02 13.14
CA GLU A 40 13.19 5.83 12.05
C GLU A 40 13.87 4.95 10.99
N LEU A 41 14.64 3.94 11.41
CA LEU A 41 15.28 3.00 10.48
C LEU A 41 14.24 2.21 9.68
N ASN A 42 13.16 1.75 10.32
CA ASN A 42 12.07 1.07 9.63
C ASN A 42 11.34 1.99 8.65
N ASN A 43 11.06 3.24 9.04
CA ASN A 43 10.41 4.22 8.17
C ASN A 43 11.25 4.49 6.91
N GLN A 44 12.56 4.70 7.06
CA GLN A 44 13.47 4.94 5.94
C GLN A 44 13.60 3.71 5.03
N GLN A 45 13.61 2.50 5.60
CA GLN A 45 13.59 1.25 4.84
C GLN A 45 12.29 1.08 4.05
N ASP A 46 11.14 1.35 4.66
CA ASP A 46 9.83 1.27 4.01
C ASP A 46 9.69 2.31 2.90
N GLU A 47 10.16 3.53 3.10
CA GLU A 47 10.23 4.55 2.05
C GLU A 47 11.11 4.10 0.89
N ALA A 48 12.30 3.53 1.16
CA ALA A 48 13.20 3.03 0.13
C ALA A 48 12.56 1.88 -0.67
N ILE A 49 11.88 0.95 0.00
CA ILE A 49 11.16 -0.16 -0.63
C ILE A 49 10.02 0.37 -1.50
N ASN A 50 9.19 1.27 -0.99
CA ASN A 50 8.09 1.87 -1.74
C ASN A 50 8.58 2.66 -2.96
N ASN A 51 9.71 3.36 -2.82
CA ASN A 51 10.33 4.09 -3.92
C ASN A 51 10.93 3.14 -4.98
N SER A 52 11.46 1.99 -4.58
CA SER A 52 11.96 0.96 -5.50
C SER A 52 10.85 0.26 -6.30
N LYS A 53 9.68 0.08 -5.68
CA LYS A 53 8.50 -0.53 -6.31
C LYS A 53 7.71 0.43 -7.18
N ASN A 54 8.00 1.74 -7.13
CA ASN A 54 7.32 2.73 -7.95
C ASN A 54 7.82 2.64 -9.41
N PRO A 55 6.99 2.21 -10.37
CA PRO A 55 7.40 2.10 -11.78
C PRO A 55 7.76 3.47 -12.40
N ASN A 56 7.36 4.58 -11.77
CA ASN A 56 7.69 5.95 -12.18
C ASN A 56 8.96 6.52 -11.52
N LYS A 57 9.87 5.66 -11.01
CA LYS A 57 11.13 6.09 -10.38
C LYS A 57 12.01 6.98 -11.27
N PHE A 58 11.92 6.83 -12.60
CA PHE A 58 12.64 7.66 -13.58
C PHE A 58 12.42 9.17 -13.40
N TRP A 59 11.25 9.58 -12.93
CA TRP A 59 10.92 11.00 -12.73
C TRP A 59 11.50 11.57 -11.43
N ILE A 60 11.76 10.71 -10.43
CA ILE A 60 12.27 11.10 -9.11
C ILE A 60 13.79 11.40 -9.17
N ILE A 61 14.52 10.74 -10.08
CA ILE A 61 15.97 10.88 -10.25
C ILE A 61 16.32 12.22 -10.95
N ASN A 62 15.39 12.77 -11.74
CA ASN A 62 15.58 14.00 -12.51
C ASN A 62 15.23 15.29 -11.76
N GLY A 63 15.23 15.28 -10.42
CA GLY A 63 15.02 16.49 -9.61
C GLY A 63 13.59 17.01 -9.55
N LEU A 64 12.60 16.23 -10.00
CA LEU A 64 11.19 16.58 -9.82
C LEU A 64 10.77 16.30 -8.37
N PRO A 65 9.91 17.16 -7.77
CA PRO A 65 9.44 16.97 -6.42
C PRO A 65 8.72 15.61 -6.28
N LYS A 66 8.97 14.92 -5.15
CA LYS A 66 8.35 13.61 -4.85
C LYS A 66 6.84 13.70 -5.11
N PRO A 67 6.24 12.76 -5.86
CA PRO A 67 4.81 12.81 -6.13
C PRO A 67 4.04 12.76 -4.81
N LYS A 68 3.15 13.74 -4.59
CA LYS A 68 2.30 13.78 -3.41
C LYS A 68 1.53 12.47 -3.32
N ASN A 69 1.55 11.83 -2.15
CA ASN A 69 0.73 10.64 -1.90
C ASN A 69 -0.75 11.04 -2.00
N PHE A 70 -1.32 10.92 -3.20
CA PHE A 70 -2.75 11.11 -3.41
C PHE A 70 -3.45 9.87 -2.86
N LYS A 71 -4.22 10.03 -1.79
CA LYS A 71 -5.20 9.01 -1.40
C LYS A 71 -6.16 8.85 -2.57
N THR A 72 -6.03 7.75 -3.30
CA THR A 72 -6.97 7.37 -4.34
C THR A 72 -8.32 7.16 -3.68
N SER A 73 -9.21 8.14 -3.78
CA SER A 73 -10.60 8.03 -3.34
C SER A 73 -11.38 7.23 -4.37
N THR A 74 -11.03 5.95 -4.54
CA THR A 74 -11.85 5.04 -5.35
C THR A 74 -13.04 4.64 -4.50
N SER A 75 -14.24 5.10 -4.87
CA SER A 75 -15.49 4.79 -4.16
C SER A 75 -15.85 3.32 -4.34
N THR A 76 -15.32 2.48 -3.46
CA THR A 76 -15.60 1.03 -3.40
C THR A 76 -17.09 0.75 -3.23
N LYS A 77 -17.81 1.63 -2.50
CA LYS A 77 -19.25 1.53 -2.27
C LYS A 77 -20.06 1.68 -3.56
N ALA A 78 -19.68 2.62 -4.43
CA ALA A 78 -20.37 2.80 -5.71
C ALA A 78 -20.14 1.60 -6.63
N GLY A 79 -18.90 1.09 -6.72
CA GLY A 79 -18.59 -0.08 -7.56
C GLY A 79 -19.40 -1.33 -7.18
N TRP A 80 -19.68 -1.52 -5.89
CA TRP A 80 -20.44 -2.67 -5.41
C TRP A 80 -21.92 -2.64 -5.82
N ILE A 81 -22.53 -1.45 -5.84
CA ILE A 81 -23.90 -1.26 -6.33
C ILE A 81 -24.00 -1.64 -7.82
N ILE A 82 -23.09 -1.16 -8.67
CA ILE A 82 -23.12 -1.46 -10.11
C ILE A 82 -22.93 -2.97 -10.34
N PHE A 83 -22.02 -3.60 -9.60
CA PHE A 83 -21.78 -5.04 -9.71
C PHE A 83 -23.03 -5.88 -9.40
N ILE A 84 -23.74 -5.56 -8.33
CA ILE A 84 -24.97 -6.28 -7.94
C ILE A 84 -26.05 -6.12 -9.00
N VAL A 85 -26.25 -4.90 -9.51
CA VAL A 85 -27.24 -4.64 -10.57
C VAL A 85 -26.94 -5.50 -11.80
N PHE A 86 -25.68 -5.64 -12.18
CA PHE A 86 -25.27 -6.43 -13.34
C PHE A 86 -25.53 -7.93 -13.14
N ILE A 87 -25.26 -8.46 -11.94
CA ILE A 87 -25.57 -9.87 -11.62
C ILE A 87 -27.07 -10.13 -11.68
N ILE A 88 -27.89 -9.23 -11.12
CA ILE A 88 -29.35 -9.39 -11.16
C ILE A 88 -29.84 -9.38 -12.61
N MET A 89 -29.32 -8.46 -13.44
CA MET A 89 -29.67 -8.39 -14.86
C MET A 89 -29.36 -9.71 -15.59
N LEU A 90 -28.17 -10.28 -15.37
CA LEU A 90 -27.80 -11.59 -15.94
C LEU A 90 -28.75 -12.71 -15.48
N PHE A 91 -29.13 -12.70 -14.21
CA PHE A 91 -30.02 -13.71 -13.65
C PHE A 91 -31.43 -13.62 -14.25
N VAL A 92 -31.96 -12.41 -14.41
CA VAL A 92 -33.26 -12.17 -15.06
C VAL A 92 -33.22 -12.63 -16.51
N VAL A 93 -32.19 -12.27 -17.26
CA VAL A 93 -32.04 -12.72 -18.65
C VAL A 93 -31.97 -14.25 -18.72
N GLY A 94 -31.16 -14.88 -17.87
CA GLY A 94 -31.08 -16.34 -17.78
C GLY A 94 -32.42 -17.00 -17.49
N LEU A 95 -33.18 -16.47 -16.53
CA LEU A 95 -34.53 -16.95 -16.21
C LEU A 95 -35.50 -16.78 -17.38
N THR A 96 -35.45 -15.66 -18.11
CA THR A 96 -36.32 -15.46 -19.28
C THR A 96 -36.03 -16.47 -20.38
N PHE A 97 -34.75 -16.77 -20.65
CA PHE A 97 -34.37 -17.81 -21.59
C PHE A 97 -34.79 -19.20 -21.13
N LEU A 98 -34.67 -19.50 -19.84
CA LEU A 98 -35.10 -20.78 -19.27
C LEU A 98 -36.61 -20.98 -19.39
N LEU A 99 -37.40 -19.96 -19.06
CA LEU A 99 -38.86 -19.98 -19.18
C LEU A 99 -39.30 -20.14 -20.65
N LEU A 100 -38.67 -19.42 -21.57
CA LEU A 100 -38.90 -19.57 -23.02
C LEU A 100 -38.57 -20.98 -23.50
N ALA A 101 -37.47 -21.57 -23.03
CA ALA A 101 -37.08 -22.92 -23.40
C ALA A 101 -38.07 -23.97 -22.87
N PHE A 102 -38.51 -23.85 -21.63
CA PHE A 102 -39.51 -24.76 -21.04
C PHE A 102 -40.87 -24.64 -21.69
N SER A 103 -41.33 -23.41 -21.99
CA SER A 103 -42.55 -23.16 -22.75
C SER A 103 -42.49 -23.74 -24.15
N LYS A 104 -41.35 -23.57 -24.85
CA LYS A 104 -41.16 -24.15 -26.20
C LYS A 104 -41.15 -25.68 -26.19
N HIS A 105 -40.73 -26.30 -25.09
CA HIS A 105 -40.63 -27.75 -24.95
C HIS A 105 -41.86 -28.38 -24.25
N ASN A 106 -42.92 -27.59 -23.97
CA ASN A 106 -44.14 -28.00 -23.23
C ASN A 106 -43.83 -28.69 -21.89
N ILE A 107 -42.73 -28.31 -21.24
CA ILE A 107 -42.38 -28.79 -19.90
C ILE A 107 -43.19 -28.00 -18.86
N ILE A 108 -43.53 -26.74 -19.20
CA ILE A 108 -44.40 -25.80 -18.50
C ILE A 108 -45.20 -25.06 -19.58
#